data_AF-A0A661D9Z5-F1
#
_entry.id   AF-A0A661D9Z5-F1
#
_cell.length_a   1.000
_cell.length_b   1.000
_cell.length_c   1.000
_cell.angle_alpha   90.00
_cell.angle_beta   90.00
_cell.angle_gamma   90.00
#
_symmetry.space_group_name_H-M   'P 1'
#
loop_
_entity.id
_entity.type
_entity.pdbx_description
1 polymer ?
#
loop_
_entity_poly.entity_id
_entity_poly.type
_entity_poly.pdbx_seq_one_letter_code
_entity_poly.pdbx_strand_id
1 'polypeptide(L)'
;MRYGICIAESRITGAYGNNHYCWHHPKGKQLLNQLYELYLKEEVVMPYTWEDFERDYAKAHVHLLSPQERLSGLPVEEILNLPPVEEVFKHFGVPPEVIKEYLSAHKKPH
;
A
#
# COMPACT_ATOMS: atom_id res chain seq x y z
N MET A 1 -9.73 7.75 16.36
CA MET A 1 -9.95 8.29 15.00
C MET A 1 -9.36 7.30 14.01
N ARG A 2 -10.20 6.62 13.22
CA ARG A 2 -9.79 5.78 12.09
C ARG A 2 -10.68 6.19 10.92
N TYR A 3 -10.12 6.91 9.96
CA TYR A 3 -10.77 7.13 8.67
C TYR A 3 -10.34 5.97 7.78
N GLY A 4 -11.17 4.92 7.74
CA GLY A 4 -11.07 3.85 6.74
C GLY A 4 -12.31 3.93 5.87
N ILE A 5 -12.16 4.39 4.63
CA ILE A 5 -13.21 4.27 3.62
C ILE A 5 -13.13 2.84 3.11
N CYS A 6 -13.99 1.97 3.63
CA CYS A 6 -14.19 0.63 3.10
C CYS A 6 -15.02 0.73 1.82
N ILE A 7 -14.44 0.39 0.68
CA ILE A 7 -15.22 0.14 -0.55
C ILE A 7 -14.84 -1.26 -1.02
N ALA A 8 -15.54 -2.26 -0.48
CA ALA A 8 -15.49 -3.61 -0.99
C ALA A 8 -16.43 -3.72 -2.20
N GLU A 9 -15.87 -4.24 -3.29
CA GLU A 9 -16.48 -4.94 -4.42
C GLU A 9 -17.93 -4.63 -4.82
N SER A 10 -18.06 -4.25 -6.09
CA SER A 10 -19.26 -4.41 -6.92
C SER A 10 -20.45 -3.48 -6.63
N ARG A 11 -20.58 -2.46 -7.49
CA ARG A 11 -21.81 -1.67 -7.77
C ARG A 11 -22.32 -0.68 -6.72
N ILE A 12 -21.51 -0.21 -5.78
CA ILE A 12 -22.01 0.77 -4.80
C ILE A 12 -21.02 1.89 -4.50
N THR A 13 -20.83 2.82 -5.44
CA THR A 13 -20.10 4.07 -5.14
C THR A 13 -21.03 5.24 -4.82
N GLY A 14 -22.27 5.25 -5.32
CA GLY A 14 -23.27 6.27 -4.98
C GLY A 14 -24.11 5.97 -3.74
N ALA A 15 -24.67 4.76 -3.62
CA ALA A 15 -25.72 4.48 -2.62
C ALA A 15 -25.17 4.28 -1.20
N TYR A 16 -24.00 3.65 -1.04
CA TYR A 16 -23.35 3.46 0.26
C TYR A 16 -22.90 4.80 0.84
N GLY A 17 -22.18 5.60 0.05
CA GLY A 17 -21.79 6.96 0.44
C GLY A 17 -22.99 7.87 0.71
N ASN A 18 -24.14 7.63 0.08
CA ASN A 18 -25.39 8.37 0.37
C ASN A 18 -25.99 8.02 1.73
N ASN A 19 -25.90 6.75 2.15
CA ASN A 19 -26.53 6.25 3.37
C ASN A 19 -25.62 6.35 4.60
N HIS A 20 -24.31 6.36 4.41
CA HIS A 20 -23.33 6.25 5.49
C HIS A 20 -22.44 7.48 5.68
N TYR A 21 -22.53 8.47 4.80
CA TYR A 21 -21.72 9.69 4.89
C TYR A 21 -22.58 10.96 4.89
N CYS A 22 -22.40 11.79 5.92
CA CYS A 22 -22.98 13.13 5.96
C CYS A 22 -22.16 14.06 5.06
N TRP A 23 -22.69 14.36 3.88
CA TRP A 23 -22.03 15.23 2.92
C TRP A 23 -22.11 16.69 3.39
N HIS A 24 -20.96 17.27 3.72
CA HIS A 24 -20.85 18.68 4.11
C HIS A 24 -21.17 19.64 2.94
N HIS A 25 -21.07 19.18 1.69
CA HIS A 25 -21.32 19.96 0.48
C HIS A 25 -22.20 19.19 -0.54
N PRO A 26 -23.53 19.37 -0.49
CA PRO A 26 -24.47 18.66 -1.38
C PRO A 26 -24.19 18.90 -2.88
N LYS A 27 -23.78 20.12 -3.24
CA LYS A 27 -23.42 20.48 -4.63
C LYS A 27 -22.16 19.75 -5.11
N GLY A 28 -21.16 19.58 -4.24
CA GLY A 28 -19.92 18.86 -4.58
C GLY A 28 -20.18 17.38 -4.85
N LYS A 29 -21.08 16.78 -4.09
CA LYS A 29 -21.52 15.39 -4.33
C LYS A 29 -22.24 15.23 -5.66
N GLN A 30 -23.17 16.14 -5.99
CA GLN A 30 -23.89 16.09 -7.26
C GLN A 30 -22.92 16.17 -8.44
N LEU A 31 -21.95 17.09 -8.37
CA LEU A 31 -20.90 17.21 -9.38
C LEU A 31 -20.07 15.93 -9.50
N LEU A 32 -19.64 15.33 -8.38
CA LEU A 32 -18.86 14.09 -8.39
C LEU A 32 -19.61 12.93 -9.04
N ASN A 33 -20.90 12.79 -8.75
CA ASN A 33 -21.75 11.77 -9.37
C ASN A 33 -21.88 11.99 -10.88
N GLN A 34 -22.12 13.22 -11.32
CA GLN A 34 -22.19 13.56 -12.74
C GLN A 34 -20.89 13.26 -13.47
N LEU A 35 -19.74 13.56 -12.85
CA LEU A 35 -18.43 13.23 -13.42
C LEU A 35 -18.27 11.72 -13.56
N TYR A 36 -18.63 10.95 -12.53
CA TYR A 36 -18.54 9.48 -12.56
C TYR A 36 -19.41 8.87 -13.67
N GLU A 37 -20.63 9.36 -13.85
CA GLU A 37 -21.52 8.93 -14.94
C GLU A 37 -20.93 9.22 -16.33
N LEU A 38 -20.26 10.37 -16.50
CA LEU A 38 -19.57 10.72 -17.74
C LEU A 38 -18.40 9.78 -18.03
N TYR A 39 -17.55 9.50 -17.03
CA TYR A 39 -16.44 8.54 -17.18
C TYR A 39 -16.92 7.14 -17.57
N LEU A 40 -18.02 6.66 -16.97
CA LEU A 40 -18.61 5.38 -17.34
C LEU A 40 -19.16 5.37 -18.77
N LYS A 41 -19.78 6.47 -19.21
CA LYS A 41 -20.37 6.59 -20.54
C LYS A 41 -19.33 6.67 -21.66
N GLU A 42 -18.20 7.32 -21.38
CA GLU A 42 -17.13 7.52 -22.36
C GLU A 42 -16.18 6.30 -22.46
N GLU A 43 -16.46 5.21 -21.73
CA GLU A 43 -15.62 4.00 -21.64
C GLU A 43 -14.14 4.34 -21.42
N VAL A 44 -13.87 5.45 -20.72
CA VAL A 44 -12.52 5.95 -20.51
C VAL A 44 -11.78 4.92 -19.68
N VAL A 45 -10.82 4.25 -20.30
CA VAL A 45 -9.87 3.40 -19.59
C VAL A 45 -9.04 4.31 -18.69
N MET A 46 -9.34 4.28 -17.39
CA MET A 46 -8.55 4.99 -16.40
C MET A 46 -7.18 4.32 -16.32
N PRO A 47 -6.09 4.98 -16.72
CA PRO A 47 -4.76 4.37 -16.76
C PRO A 47 -4.20 4.08 -15.37
N TYR A 48 -4.76 4.71 -14.33
CA TYR A 48 -4.41 4.48 -12.94
C TYR A 48 -5.55 3.73 -12.25
N THR A 49 -5.26 2.53 -11.77
CA THR A 49 -6.27 1.65 -11.19
C THR A 49 -6.31 1.74 -9.67
N TRP A 50 -7.31 1.11 -9.07
CA TRP A 50 -7.39 0.98 -7.62
C TRP A 50 -6.18 0.23 -7.06
N GLU A 51 -5.73 -0.80 -7.75
CA GLU A 51 -4.56 -1.59 -7.37
C GLU A 51 -3.27 -0.77 -7.44
N ASP A 52 -3.18 0.20 -8.36
CA ASP A 52 -2.07 1.15 -8.41
C ASP A 52 -2.07 2.03 -7.16
N PHE A 53 -3.23 2.56 -6.77
CA PHE A 53 -3.39 3.32 -5.54
C PHE A 53 -2.96 2.52 -4.30
N GLU A 54 -3.46 1.30 -4.16
CA GLU A 54 -3.13 0.45 -3.01
C GLU A 54 -1.62 0.18 -2.91
N ARG A 55 -0.97 -0.14 -4.05
CA ARG A 55 0.48 -0.33 -4.11
C ARG A 55 1.24 0.92 -3.70
N ASP A 56 0.88 2.07 -4.26
CA ASP A 56 1.61 3.32 -4.01
C ASP A 56 1.41 3.80 -2.58
N TYR A 57 0.19 3.67 -2.05
CA TYR A 57 -0.11 3.95 -0.66
C TYR A 57 0.69 3.04 0.28
N ALA A 58 0.71 1.73 0.02
CA ALA A 58 1.49 0.78 0.81
C ALA A 58 2.99 1.11 0.77
N LYS A 59 3.56 1.34 -0.41
CA LYS A 59 4.98 1.72 -0.58
C LYS A 59 5.33 2.99 0.21
N ALA A 60 4.48 4.01 0.13
CA ALA A 60 4.72 5.27 0.82
C ALA A 60 4.67 5.14 2.35
N HIS A 61 3.89 4.20 2.89
CA HIS A 61 3.63 4.12 4.34
C HIS A 61 4.25 2.90 5.04
N VAL A 62 4.80 1.93 4.30
CA VAL A 62 5.39 0.70 4.89
C VAL A 62 6.49 1.00 5.91
N HIS A 63 7.18 2.15 5.76
CA HIS A 63 8.22 2.59 6.68
C HIS A 63 7.72 2.89 8.10
N LEU A 64 6.42 3.19 8.24
CA LEU A 64 5.78 3.46 9.54
C LEU A 64 5.56 2.18 10.37
N LEU A 65 5.60 1.01 9.73
CA LEU A 65 5.50 -0.28 10.41
C LEU A 65 6.87 -0.75 10.90
N SER A 66 6.91 -1.37 12.08
CA SER A 66 8.10 -2.09 12.54
C SER A 66 8.40 -3.30 11.63
N PRO A 67 9.65 -3.80 11.61
CA PRO A 67 9.99 -4.99 10.83
C PRO A 67 9.10 -6.20 11.14
N GLN A 68 8.75 -6.40 12.41
CA GLN A 68 7.88 -7.49 12.86
C GLN A 68 6.45 -7.34 12.32
N GLU A 69 5.89 -6.14 12.36
CA GLU A 69 4.55 -5.87 11.80
C GLU A 69 4.52 -6.09 10.29
N ARG A 70 5.57 -5.70 9.57
CA ARG A 70 5.67 -5.96 8.11
C ARG A 70 5.66 -7.47 7.79
N LEU A 71 6.34 -8.27 8.60
CA LEU A 71 6.45 -9.71 8.40
C LEU A 71 5.19 -10.48 8.87
N SER A 72 4.42 -9.94 9.81
CA SER A 72 3.21 -10.60 10.32
C SER A 72 2.10 -10.81 9.28
N GLY A 73 2.14 -10.07 8.17
CA GLY A 73 1.20 -10.21 7.06
C GLY A 73 1.61 -11.26 6.00
N LEU A 74 2.78 -11.88 6.14
CA LEU A 74 3.29 -12.87 5.20
C LEU A 74 3.15 -14.30 5.79
N PRO A 75 2.79 -15.30 4.98
CA PRO A 75 2.85 -16.69 5.41
C PRO A 75 4.30 -17.10 5.67
N VAL A 76 4.49 -18.04 6.60
CA VAL A 76 5.82 -18.46 7.06
C VAL A 76 6.68 -18.96 5.90
N GLU A 77 6.07 -19.66 4.95
CA GLU A 77 6.72 -20.19 3.75
C GLU A 77 7.32 -19.08 2.87
N GLU A 78 6.63 -17.95 2.73
CA GLU A 78 7.15 -16.81 1.97
C GLU A 78 8.30 -16.11 2.71
N ILE A 79 8.24 -16.04 4.05
CA ILE A 79 9.32 -15.52 4.87
C ILE A 79 10.58 -16.39 4.74
N LEU A 80 10.41 -17.71 4.75
CA LEU A 80 11.51 -18.67 4.63
C LEU A 80 12.11 -18.70 3.21
N ASN A 81 11.34 -18.30 2.20
CA ASN A 81 11.79 -18.18 0.81
C ASN A 81 12.40 -16.80 0.50
N LEU A 82 12.57 -15.91 1.50
CA LEU A 82 13.31 -14.68 1.30
C LEU A 82 14.75 -15.01 0.86
N PRO A 83 15.32 -14.27 -0.09
CA PRO A 83 16.68 -14.53 -0.55
C PRO A 83 17.63 -14.48 0.65
N PRO A 84 18.62 -15.40 0.71
CA PRO A 84 19.65 -15.31 1.72
C PRO A 84 20.30 -13.94 1.68
N VAL A 85 20.70 -13.48 2.85
CA VAL A 85 21.25 -12.13 3.07
C VAL A 85 22.39 -11.82 2.08
N GLU A 86 23.18 -12.82 1.72
CA GLU A 86 24.27 -12.74 0.73
C GLU A 86 23.77 -12.42 -0.69
N GLU A 87 22.62 -12.96 -1.11
CA GLU A 87 22.01 -12.67 -2.41
C GLU A 87 21.39 -11.28 -2.44
N VAL A 88 20.74 -10.88 -1.33
CA VAL A 88 20.23 -9.52 -1.16
C VAL A 88 21.37 -8.52 -1.34
N PHE A 89 22.51 -8.73 -0.69
CA PHE A 89 23.66 -7.83 -0.80
C PHE A 89 24.28 -7.78 -2.19
N LYS A 90 24.35 -8.91 -2.89
CA LYS A 90 24.77 -8.93 -4.31
C LYS A 90 23.84 -8.07 -5.17
N HIS A 91 22.53 -8.17 -4.97
CA HIS A 91 21.56 -7.34 -5.70
C HIS A 91 21.73 -5.84 -5.45
N PHE A 92 22.09 -5.43 -4.23
CA PHE A 92 22.37 -4.03 -3.89
C PHE A 92 23.80 -3.59 -4.21
N GLY A 93 24.64 -4.47 -4.76
CA GLY A 93 26.03 -4.16 -5.14
C GLY A 93 26.95 -3.87 -3.95
N VAL A 94 26.61 -4.35 -2.75
CA VAL A 94 27.39 -4.09 -1.53
C VAL A 94 28.51 -5.14 -1.40
N PRO A 95 29.79 -4.73 -1.32
CA PRO A 95 30.89 -5.66 -1.12
C PRO A 95 30.80 -6.39 0.24
N PRO A 96 31.07 -7.71 0.30
CA PRO A 96 31.05 -8.49 1.54
C PRO A 96 31.90 -7.92 2.68
N GLU A 97 32.99 -7.24 2.33
CA GLU A 97 33.93 -6.63 3.26
C GLU A 97 33.27 -5.52 4.10
N VAL A 98 32.48 -4.65 3.45
CA VAL A 98 31.78 -3.52 4.08
C VAL A 98 30.75 -4.02 5.09
N ILE A 99 30.09 -5.13 4.79
CA ILE A 99 29.09 -5.75 5.66
C ILE A 99 29.74 -6.34 6.91
N LYS A 100 30.87 -7.06 6.75
CA LYS A 100 31.61 -7.62 7.89
C LYS A 100 32.08 -6.53 8.84
N GLU A 101 32.58 -5.42 8.31
CA GLU A 101 33.00 -4.27 9.09
C GLU A 101 31.81 -3.66 9.87
N TYR A 102 30.69 -3.40 9.19
CA TYR A 102 29.47 -2.87 9.83
C TYR A 102 28.95 -3.76 10.96
N LEU A 103 28.84 -5.07 10.72
CA LEU A 103 28.37 -6.05 11.71
C LEU A 103 29.33 -6.20 12.89
N SER A 104 30.65 -6.11 12.65
CA SER A 104 31.66 -6.14 13.70
C SER A 104 31.57 -4.90 14.62
N ALA A 105 31.25 -3.74 14.04
CA ALA A 105 31.09 -2.48 14.77
C ALA A 105 29.79 -2.41 15.59
N HIS A 106 28.75 -3.19 15.22
CA HIS A 106 27.41 -3.12 15.83
C HIS A 106 27.04 -4.37 16.64
N LYS A 107 27.99 -5.26 16.91
CA LYS A 107 27.79 -6.36 17.86
C LYS A 107 27.50 -5.78 19.25
N LYS A 108 26.26 -5.88 19.71
CA LYS A 108 25.93 -5.60 21.11
C LYS A 108 26.69 -6.59 21.99
N PRO A 109 27.38 -6.12 23.06
CA PRO A 109 27.99 -7.02 24.02
C PRO A 109 26.89 -7.86 24.68
N HIS A 110 27.10 -9.17 24.71
CA HIS A 110 26.30 -10.13 25.47
C HIS A 110 26.55 -9.98 26.97
#